data_AF-A0A2V8W0T9-F1
#
_entry.id   AF-A0A2V8W0T9-F1
#
_cell.length_a   1.000
_cell.length_b   1.000
_cell.length_c   1.000
_cell.angle_alpha   90.00
_cell.angle_beta   90.00
_cell.angle_gamma   90.00
#
_symmetry.space_group_name_H-M   'P 1'
#
loop_
_entity.id
_entity.type
_entity.pdbx_description
1 polymer ?
#
loop_
_entity_poly.entity_id
_entity_poly.type
_entity_poly.pdbx_seq_one_letter_code
_entity_poly.pdbx_strand_id
1 'polypeptide(L)'
;MRFTGRSIHAELGNGWAENVHREDLSLCQETYTNAFDRREPFEMAYRLRRHDGEYRWVLDLGVPRFQQDGSFAGYIGSCIDVTDHKRAEESLADMSRKLIEAQEQERTWIARELHDDINQRIALVLVNLERLQGDSPFAPATTQRMMEIREQLSSLASDVQALSHHLHSSKLEYLGLATAAASFCKELSEERMVEIEFSSEGVPKQLPREIALCLFRVLQESLQNAVKHSGAKHFEARIKGTPNELN
;
A
#
# COMPACT_ATOMS: atom_id res chain seq x y z
N MET A 1 -12.41 -21.39 34.73
CA MET A 1 -12.51 -20.64 33.47
C MET A 1 -12.89 -21.59 32.34
N ARG A 2 -14.01 -21.36 31.63
CA ARG A 2 -14.40 -22.22 30.49
C ARG A 2 -13.41 -22.14 29.33
N PHE A 3 -12.76 -20.99 29.15
CA PHE A 3 -11.82 -20.76 28.05
C PHE A 3 -10.49 -21.50 28.25
N THR A 4 -9.77 -21.25 29.35
CA THR A 4 -8.46 -21.88 29.65
C THR A 4 -8.57 -23.28 30.26
N GLY A 5 -9.75 -23.68 30.75
CA GLY A 5 -9.95 -24.93 31.48
C GLY A 5 -9.39 -24.93 32.91
N ARG A 6 -8.81 -23.83 33.37
CA ARG A 6 -8.20 -23.70 34.72
C ARG A 6 -9.23 -23.36 35.79
N SER A 7 -8.94 -23.72 37.04
CA SER A 7 -9.72 -23.25 38.19
C SER A 7 -9.48 -21.77 38.43
N ILE A 8 -10.45 -21.06 39.01
CA ILE A 8 -10.26 -19.63 39.34
C ILE A 8 -9.10 -19.41 40.32
N HIS A 9 -8.86 -20.38 41.22
CA HIS A 9 -7.74 -20.33 42.16
C HIS A 9 -6.38 -20.40 41.46
N ALA A 10 -6.28 -21.14 40.34
CA ALA A 10 -5.06 -21.22 39.54
C ALA A 10 -4.81 -19.96 38.69
N GLU A 11 -5.78 -19.07 38.60
CA GLU A 11 -5.68 -17.80 37.86
C GLU A 11 -5.40 -16.61 38.81
N LEU A 12 -5.43 -16.83 40.15
CA LEU A 12 -5.16 -15.79 41.14
C LEU A 12 -3.71 -15.30 41.07
N GLY A 13 -3.52 -14.00 41.30
CA GLY A 13 -2.22 -13.35 41.21
C GLY A 13 -1.69 -13.36 39.78
N ASN A 14 -0.54 -14.00 39.55
CA ASN A 14 0.11 -14.06 38.24
C ASN A 14 -0.22 -15.34 37.45
N GLY A 15 -1.21 -16.12 37.90
CA GLY A 15 -1.56 -17.40 37.26
C GLY A 15 -2.02 -17.28 35.80
N TRP A 16 -2.55 -16.12 35.42
CA TRP A 16 -2.95 -15.80 34.04
C TRP A 16 -1.79 -15.87 33.04
N ALA A 17 -0.57 -15.54 33.49
CA ALA A 17 0.61 -15.46 32.65
C ALA A 17 1.10 -16.84 32.16
N GLU A 18 0.70 -17.93 32.83
CA GLU A 18 1.17 -19.28 32.52
C GLU A 18 0.68 -19.83 31.17
N ASN A 19 -0.45 -19.31 30.66
CA ASN A 19 -1.03 -19.74 29.39
C ASN A 19 -0.80 -18.73 28.25
N VAL A 20 -0.13 -17.61 28.52
CA VAL A 20 0.24 -16.63 27.51
C VAL A 20 1.34 -17.23 26.62
N HIS A 21 1.26 -16.98 25.32
CA HIS A 21 2.31 -17.39 24.39
C HIS A 21 3.65 -16.75 24.78
N ARG A 22 4.74 -17.52 24.66
CA ARG A 22 6.07 -17.09 25.16
C ARG A 22 6.55 -15.76 24.59
N GLU A 23 6.23 -15.49 23.33
CA GLU A 23 6.59 -14.24 22.64
C GLU A 23 5.80 -13.02 23.14
N ASP A 24 4.59 -13.24 23.67
CA ASP A 24 3.70 -12.15 24.11
C ASP A 24 3.87 -11.86 25.61
N LEU A 25 4.45 -12.80 26.35
CA LEU A 25 4.51 -12.80 27.82
C LEU A 25 5.16 -11.54 28.40
N SER A 26 6.31 -11.12 27.86
CA SER A 26 7.04 -9.95 28.37
C SER A 26 6.23 -8.68 28.22
N LEU A 27 5.67 -8.45 27.03
CA LEU A 27 4.85 -7.27 26.73
C LEU A 27 3.57 -7.23 27.58
N CYS A 28 2.90 -8.38 27.75
CA CYS A 28 1.71 -8.47 28.57
C CYS A 28 2.01 -8.17 30.04
N GLN A 29 3.08 -8.75 30.59
CA GLN A 29 3.49 -8.52 31.98
C GLN A 29 3.86 -7.06 32.22
N GLU A 30 4.60 -6.44 31.31
CA GLU A 30 4.97 -5.03 31.37
C GLU A 30 3.72 -4.13 31.34
N THR A 31 2.83 -4.35 30.37
CA THR A 31 1.59 -3.57 30.22
C THR A 31 0.71 -3.67 31.47
N TYR A 32 0.48 -4.89 31.96
CA TYR A 32 -0.32 -5.13 33.15
C TYR A 32 0.31 -4.50 34.40
N THR A 33 1.62 -4.70 34.63
CA THR A 33 2.31 -4.18 35.82
C THR A 33 2.31 -2.66 35.84
N ASN A 34 2.61 -2.02 34.71
CA ASN A 34 2.60 -0.57 34.58
C ASN A 34 1.22 0.02 34.85
N ALA A 35 0.16 -0.58 34.28
CA ALA A 35 -1.21 -0.13 34.55
C ALA A 35 -1.61 -0.35 36.02
N PHE A 36 -1.30 -1.52 36.58
CA PHE A 36 -1.61 -1.85 37.97
C PHE A 36 -0.94 -0.89 38.97
N ASP A 37 0.34 -0.57 38.76
CA ASP A 37 1.09 0.37 39.57
C ASP A 37 0.62 1.82 39.41
N ARG A 38 0.08 2.18 38.26
CA ARG A 38 -0.47 3.53 38.03
C ARG A 38 -1.96 3.64 38.35
N ARG A 39 -2.62 2.50 38.58
CA ARG A 39 -4.07 2.38 38.77
C ARG A 39 -4.80 2.99 37.59
N GLU A 40 -4.35 2.64 36.39
CA GLU A 40 -4.89 3.09 35.11
C GLU A 40 -5.54 1.93 34.36
N PRO A 41 -6.51 2.22 33.47
CA PRO A 41 -7.01 1.22 32.52
C PRO A 41 -5.89 0.66 31.66
N PHE A 42 -6.04 -0.60 31.23
CA PHE A 42 -5.20 -1.20 30.19
C PHE A 42 -6.04 -1.91 29.14
N GLU A 43 -5.47 -2.03 27.95
CA GLU A 43 -5.96 -2.83 26.85
C GLU A 43 -4.76 -3.55 26.22
N MET A 44 -4.87 -4.86 26.02
CA MET A 44 -3.84 -5.65 25.33
C MET A 44 -4.44 -6.81 24.56
N ALA A 45 -3.87 -7.10 23.40
CA ALA A 45 -4.20 -8.28 22.61
C ALA A 45 -3.03 -9.26 22.60
N TYR A 46 -3.28 -10.52 22.95
CA TYR A 46 -2.23 -11.54 23.03
C TYR A 46 -2.77 -12.95 22.77
N ARG A 47 -1.85 -13.88 22.50
CA ARG A 47 -2.20 -15.29 22.30
C ARG A 47 -2.31 -15.99 23.65
N LEU A 48 -3.50 -16.49 23.95
CA LEU A 48 -3.80 -17.27 25.15
C LEU A 48 -4.11 -18.71 24.78
N ARG A 49 -3.49 -19.66 25.48
CA ARG A 49 -3.74 -21.08 25.29
C ARG A 49 -5.10 -21.48 25.86
N ARG A 50 -5.95 -22.00 24.99
CA ARG A 50 -7.28 -22.54 25.30
C ARG A 50 -7.16 -23.93 25.92
N HIS A 51 -8.23 -24.42 26.55
CA HIS A 51 -8.29 -25.72 27.23
C HIS A 51 -7.90 -26.94 26.36
N ASP A 52 -8.03 -26.84 25.03
CA ASP A 52 -7.64 -27.87 24.06
C ASP A 52 -6.20 -27.73 23.56
N GLY A 53 -5.45 -26.75 24.08
CA GLY A 53 -4.06 -26.51 23.73
C GLY A 53 -3.86 -25.58 22.54
N GLU A 54 -4.92 -25.18 21.83
CA GLU A 54 -4.81 -24.18 20.76
C GLU A 54 -4.57 -22.78 21.33
N TYR A 55 -3.71 -22.01 20.66
CA TYR A 55 -3.59 -20.58 20.95
C TYR A 55 -4.66 -19.80 20.20
N ARG A 56 -5.31 -18.89 20.92
CA ARG A 56 -6.34 -17.99 20.42
C ARG A 56 -5.96 -16.56 20.76
N TRP A 57 -6.25 -15.63 19.86
CA TRP A 57 -6.08 -14.21 20.14
C TRP A 57 -7.18 -13.76 21.10
N VAL A 58 -6.79 -13.15 22.20
CA VAL A 58 -7.70 -12.59 23.19
C VAL A 58 -7.40 -11.11 23.33
N LEU A 59 -8.45 -10.29 23.29
CA LEU A 59 -8.41 -8.90 23.69
C LEU A 59 -8.79 -8.83 25.17
N ASP A 60 -7.86 -8.36 26.01
CA ASP A 60 -8.04 -8.18 27.43
C ASP A 60 -8.12 -6.69 27.76
N LEU A 61 -9.21 -6.30 28.42
CA LEU A 61 -9.41 -4.96 28.93
C LEU A 61 -9.52 -5.03 30.44
N GLY A 62 -8.79 -4.16 31.14
CA GLY A 62 -8.87 -4.05 32.59
C GLY A 62 -9.07 -2.61 33.02
N VAL A 63 -10.05 -2.37 33.90
CA VAL A 63 -10.27 -1.07 34.53
C VAL A 63 -10.15 -1.16 36.06
N PRO A 64 -9.47 -0.19 36.70
CA PRO A 64 -9.32 -0.18 38.15
C PRO A 64 -10.67 0.11 38.82
N ARG A 65 -10.95 -0.59 39.90
CA ARG A 65 -12.14 -0.42 40.74
C ARG A 65 -11.72 0.12 42.09
N PHE A 66 -12.49 1.08 42.59
CA PHE A 66 -12.30 1.68 43.90
C PHE A 66 -13.54 1.45 44.77
N GLN A 67 -13.34 1.37 46.08
CA GLN A 67 -14.43 1.36 47.05
C GLN A 67 -14.98 2.78 47.27
N GLN A 68 -16.07 2.91 48.02
CA GLN A 68 -16.68 4.21 48.33
C GLN A 68 -15.75 5.15 49.11
N ASP A 69 -14.79 4.59 49.85
CA ASP A 69 -13.79 5.35 50.62
C ASP A 69 -12.56 5.77 49.78
N GLY A 70 -12.55 5.47 48.48
CA GLY A 70 -11.43 5.75 47.57
C GLY A 70 -10.29 4.74 47.64
N SER A 71 -10.39 3.69 48.48
CA SER A 71 -9.39 2.62 48.50
C SER A 71 -9.45 1.76 47.24
N PHE A 72 -8.29 1.31 46.77
CA PHE A 72 -8.18 0.46 45.60
C PHE A 72 -8.74 -0.94 45.88
N ALA A 73 -9.76 -1.34 45.11
CA ALA A 73 -10.49 -2.60 45.27
C ALA A 73 -10.03 -3.69 44.29
N GLY A 74 -9.05 -3.41 43.43
CA GLY A 74 -8.57 -4.30 42.38
C GLY A 74 -9.02 -3.87 40.98
N TYR A 75 -8.92 -4.78 40.00
CA TYR A 75 -9.36 -4.56 38.63
C TYR A 75 -10.63 -5.35 38.34
N ILE A 76 -11.47 -4.81 37.46
CA ILE A 76 -12.46 -5.58 36.72
C ILE A 76 -11.99 -5.66 35.28
N GLY A 77 -11.95 -6.88 34.73
CA GLY A 77 -11.48 -7.12 33.38
C GLY A 77 -12.42 -7.97 32.56
N SER A 78 -12.26 -7.90 31.24
CA SER A 78 -12.96 -8.73 30.27
C SER A 78 -12.00 -9.24 29.22
N CYS A 79 -12.07 -10.54 28.95
CA CYS A 79 -11.30 -11.21 27.92
C CYS A 79 -12.24 -11.64 26.78
N ILE A 80 -11.99 -11.15 25.57
CA ILE A 80 -12.80 -11.43 24.37
C ILE A 80 -11.95 -12.22 23.38
N ASP A 81 -12.42 -13.38 22.91
CA ASP A 81 -11.76 -14.10 21.82
C ASP A 81 -11.94 -13.30 20.52
N VAL A 82 -10.84 -12.81 19.96
CA VAL A 82 -10.78 -12.02 18.72
C VAL A 82 -10.05 -12.77 17.61
N THR A 83 -9.89 -14.09 17.74
CA THR A 83 -9.15 -14.91 16.76
C THR A 83 -9.71 -14.80 15.35
N ASP A 84 -11.03 -14.91 15.20
CA ASP A 84 -11.65 -14.87 13.88
C ASP A 84 -11.53 -13.48 13.24
N HIS A 85 -11.59 -12.42 14.07
CA HIS A 85 -11.35 -11.05 13.61
C HIS A 85 -9.90 -10.85 13.15
N LYS A 86 -8.92 -11.30 13.94
CA LYS A 86 -7.49 -11.23 13.58
C LYS A 86 -7.17 -12.03 12.31
N ARG A 87 -7.73 -13.23 12.15
CA ARG A 87 -7.56 -14.03 10.93
C ARG A 87 -8.17 -13.37 9.71
N ALA A 88 -9.33 -12.73 9.86
CA ALA A 88 -9.96 -12.00 8.76
C ALA A 88 -9.11 -10.77 8.36
N GLU A 89 -8.58 -10.03 9.33
CA GLU A 89 -7.68 -8.89 9.12
C GLU A 89 -6.40 -9.32 8.39
N GLU A 90 -5.75 -10.39 8.85
CA GLU A 90 -4.56 -10.96 8.22
C GLU A 90 -4.84 -11.46 6.80
N SER A 91 -5.98 -12.13 6.58
CA SER A 91 -6.38 -12.57 5.25
C SER A 91 -6.62 -11.38 4.32
N LEU A 92 -7.31 -10.33 4.77
CA LEU A 92 -7.53 -9.13 3.94
C LEU A 92 -6.19 -8.48 3.57
N ALA A 93 -5.27 -8.36 4.52
CA ALA A 93 -3.93 -7.82 4.28
C ALA A 93 -3.14 -8.68 3.26
N ASP A 94 -3.20 -10.01 3.38
CA ASP A 94 -2.53 -10.94 2.46
C ASP A 94 -3.09 -10.87 1.03
N MET A 95 -4.43 -10.83 0.90
CA MET A 95 -5.09 -10.66 -0.39
C MET A 95 -4.73 -9.31 -1.02
N SER A 96 -4.72 -8.23 -0.24
CA SER A 96 -4.31 -6.90 -0.72
C SER A 96 -2.87 -6.90 -1.23
N ARG A 97 -1.95 -7.57 -0.52
CA ARG A 97 -0.56 -7.71 -0.94
C ARG A 97 -0.44 -8.46 -2.27
N LYS A 98 -1.13 -9.59 -2.39
CA LYS A 98 -1.16 -10.39 -3.63
C LYS A 98 -1.75 -9.63 -4.81
N LEU A 99 -2.77 -8.80 -4.59
CA LEU A 99 -3.35 -7.95 -5.63
C LEU A 99 -2.34 -6.91 -6.13
N ILE A 100 -1.63 -6.24 -5.21
CA ILE A 100 -0.59 -5.27 -5.56
C ILE A 100 0.53 -5.95 -6.35
N GLU A 101 1.01 -7.11 -5.91
CA GLU A 101 2.05 -7.88 -6.60
C GLU A 101 1.61 -8.31 -8.00
N ALA A 102 0.39 -8.84 -8.14
CA ALA A 102 -0.15 -9.25 -9.43
C ALA A 102 -0.30 -8.06 -10.40
N GLN A 103 -0.79 -6.91 -9.91
CA GLN A 103 -0.90 -5.70 -10.72
C GLN A 103 0.48 -5.17 -11.17
N GLU A 104 1.50 -5.22 -10.31
CA GLU A 104 2.83 -4.77 -10.67
C GLU A 104 3.49 -5.70 -11.69
N GLN A 105 3.27 -7.01 -11.55
CA GLN A 105 3.74 -8.01 -12.50
C GLN A 105 3.09 -7.81 -13.87
N GLU A 106 1.78 -7.57 -13.90
CA GLU A 106 1.04 -7.29 -15.13
C GLU A 106 1.52 -5.99 -15.79
N ARG A 107 1.66 -4.91 -15.02
CA ARG A 107 2.19 -3.63 -15.53
C ARG A 107 3.58 -3.76 -16.12
N THR A 108 4.46 -4.51 -15.45
CA THR A 108 5.81 -4.79 -15.94
C THR A 108 5.78 -5.61 -17.22
N TRP A 109 4.87 -6.60 -17.31
CA TRP A 109 4.68 -7.39 -18.52
C TRP A 109 4.16 -6.54 -19.69
N ILE A 110 3.09 -5.77 -19.49
CA ILE A 110 2.54 -4.87 -20.52
C ILE A 110 3.60 -3.87 -20.98
N ALA A 111 4.36 -3.25 -20.06
CA ALA A 111 5.41 -2.30 -20.42
C ALA A 111 6.45 -2.92 -21.37
N ARG A 112 6.86 -4.16 -21.11
CA ARG A 112 7.79 -4.91 -21.97
C ARG A 112 7.15 -5.27 -23.31
N GLU A 113 5.93 -5.81 -23.31
CA GLU A 113 5.24 -6.21 -24.56
C GLU A 113 5.01 -5.01 -25.48
N LEU A 114 4.59 -3.86 -24.92
CA LEU A 114 4.47 -2.61 -25.66
C LEU A 114 5.82 -2.14 -26.24
N HIS A 115 6.89 -2.21 -25.44
CA HIS A 115 8.21 -1.76 -25.86
C HIS A 115 8.83 -2.67 -26.92
N ASP A 116 8.76 -3.98 -26.72
CA ASP A 116 9.47 -4.96 -27.53
C ASP A 116 8.67 -5.37 -28.77
N ASP A 117 7.39 -5.70 -28.67
CA ASP A 117 6.64 -6.21 -29.83
C ASP A 117 6.05 -5.06 -30.67
N ILE A 118 5.37 -4.11 -30.03
CA ILE A 118 4.61 -3.09 -30.77
C ILE A 118 5.54 -2.04 -31.41
N ASN A 119 6.51 -1.50 -30.68
CA ASN A 119 7.42 -0.50 -31.25
C ASN A 119 8.29 -1.08 -32.37
N GLN A 120 8.75 -2.34 -32.26
CA GLN A 120 9.51 -2.99 -33.33
C GLN A 120 8.67 -3.15 -34.60
N ARG A 121 7.39 -3.54 -34.47
CA ARG A 121 6.47 -3.66 -35.61
C ARG A 121 6.19 -2.31 -36.25
N ILE A 122 5.95 -1.25 -35.46
CA ILE A 122 5.74 0.09 -35.99
C ILE A 122 6.99 0.58 -36.73
N ALA A 123 8.18 0.39 -36.15
CA ALA A 123 9.45 0.74 -36.79
C ALA A 123 9.62 0.00 -38.13
N LEU A 124 9.28 -1.28 -38.20
CA LEU A 124 9.34 -2.05 -39.45
C LEU A 124 8.37 -1.51 -40.53
N VAL A 125 7.13 -1.17 -40.14
CA VAL A 125 6.15 -0.58 -41.07
C VAL A 125 6.63 0.78 -41.58
N LEU A 126 7.21 1.61 -40.72
CA LEU A 126 7.80 2.89 -41.10
C LEU A 126 8.93 2.71 -42.13
N VAL A 127 9.88 1.79 -41.88
CA VAL A 127 10.96 1.47 -42.82
C VAL A 127 10.43 0.97 -44.17
N ASN A 128 9.39 0.12 -44.16
CA ASN A 128 8.79 -0.37 -45.40
C ASN A 128 8.07 0.74 -46.20
N LEU A 129 7.41 1.67 -45.52
CA LEU A 129 6.79 2.84 -46.14
C LEU A 129 7.84 3.77 -46.76
N GLU A 130 8.94 4.03 -46.05
CA GLU A 130 10.07 4.83 -46.55
C GLU A 130 10.72 4.18 -47.79
N ARG A 131 10.92 2.86 -47.76
CA ARG A 131 11.47 2.14 -48.92
C ARG A 131 10.55 2.23 -50.14
N LEU A 132 9.24 2.05 -49.95
CA LEU A 132 8.28 2.20 -51.05
C LEU A 132 8.35 3.61 -51.66
N GLN A 133 8.44 4.66 -50.85
CA GLN A 133 8.60 6.04 -51.33
C GLN A 133 9.90 6.25 -52.13
N GLY A 134 10.98 5.53 -51.80
CA GLY A 134 12.25 5.59 -52.51
C GLY A 134 12.29 4.81 -53.83
N ASP A 135 11.53 3.72 -53.95
CA ASP A 135 11.63 2.77 -55.06
C ASP A 135 10.92 3.24 -56.36
N SER A 136 9.91 4.11 -56.28
CA SER A 136 9.19 4.58 -57.48
C SER A 136 8.48 5.93 -57.28
N PRO A 137 8.48 6.83 -58.29
CA PRO A 137 7.68 8.05 -58.23
C PRO A 137 6.19 7.71 -58.30
N PHE A 138 5.51 7.80 -57.15
CA PHE A 138 4.06 7.68 -57.08
C PHE A 138 3.35 8.97 -57.51
N ALA A 139 2.06 8.84 -57.85
CA ALA A 139 1.21 10.00 -58.09
C ALA A 139 1.14 10.88 -56.83
N PRO A 140 1.05 12.23 -56.97
CA PRO A 140 1.07 13.15 -55.82
C PRO A 140 0.05 12.84 -54.73
N ALA A 141 -1.16 12.38 -55.11
CA ALA A 141 -2.19 11.98 -54.15
C ALA A 141 -1.79 10.74 -53.32
N THR A 142 -1.11 9.77 -53.93
CA THR A 142 -0.61 8.58 -53.22
C THR A 142 0.54 8.94 -52.28
N THR A 143 1.44 9.80 -52.73
CA THR A 143 2.55 10.31 -51.90
C THR A 143 2.03 11.06 -50.68
N GLN A 144 1.03 11.94 -50.85
CA GLN A 144 0.38 12.65 -49.76
C GLN A 144 -0.25 11.70 -48.74
N ARG A 145 -0.99 10.69 -49.23
CA ARG A 145 -1.63 9.70 -48.37
C ARG A 145 -0.62 8.83 -47.60
N MET A 146 0.52 8.52 -48.22
CA MET A 146 1.62 7.82 -47.54
C MET A 146 2.28 8.71 -46.47
N MET A 147 2.44 10.01 -46.71
CA MET A 147 2.93 10.94 -45.69
C MET A 147 1.99 11.02 -44.49
N GLU A 148 0.67 11.09 -44.72
CA GLU A 148 -0.34 11.06 -43.65
C GLU A 148 -0.27 9.78 -42.81
N ILE A 149 -0.18 8.60 -43.45
CA ILE A 149 -0.04 7.31 -42.75
C ILE A 149 1.25 7.27 -41.93
N ARG A 150 2.36 7.80 -42.48
CA ARG A 150 3.64 7.85 -41.78
C ARG A 150 3.57 8.75 -40.55
N GLU A 151 2.95 9.93 -40.65
CA GLU A 151 2.76 10.82 -39.50
C GLU A 151 1.88 10.16 -38.43
N GLN A 152 0.80 9.50 -38.82
CA GLN A 152 -0.06 8.75 -37.89
C GLN A 152 0.71 7.63 -37.17
N LEU A 153 1.52 6.85 -37.89
CA LEU A 153 2.35 5.79 -37.30
C LEU A 153 3.42 6.35 -36.36
N SER A 154 4.05 7.46 -36.71
CA SER A 154 5.03 8.13 -35.85
C SER A 154 4.39 8.65 -34.56
N SER A 155 3.18 9.22 -34.65
CA SER A 155 2.40 9.62 -33.47
C SER A 155 2.06 8.42 -32.59
N LEU A 156 1.57 7.32 -33.19
CA LEU A 156 1.23 6.10 -32.47
C LEU A 156 2.45 5.48 -31.76
N ALA A 157 3.61 5.47 -32.40
CA ALA A 157 4.86 4.99 -31.79
C ALA A 157 5.21 5.80 -30.54
N SER A 158 5.12 7.13 -30.63
CA SER A 158 5.37 8.03 -29.52
C SER A 158 4.38 7.79 -28.36
N ASP A 159 3.10 7.59 -28.67
CA ASP A 159 2.06 7.31 -27.67
C ASP A 159 2.31 5.97 -26.96
N VAL A 160 2.66 4.92 -27.70
CA VAL A 160 3.00 3.60 -27.13
C VAL A 160 4.25 3.67 -26.25
N GLN A 161 5.26 4.44 -26.67
CA GLN A 161 6.48 4.63 -25.89
C GLN A 161 6.19 5.38 -24.57
N ALA A 162 5.36 6.42 -24.61
CA ALA A 162 4.92 7.12 -23.40
C ALA A 162 4.15 6.19 -22.44
N LEU A 163 3.24 5.37 -22.96
CA LEU A 163 2.49 4.38 -22.16
C LEU A 163 3.42 3.35 -21.51
N SER A 164 4.41 2.81 -22.25
CA SER A 164 5.40 1.89 -21.71
C SER A 164 6.19 2.52 -20.56
N HIS A 165 6.62 3.78 -20.72
CA HIS A 165 7.31 4.52 -19.65
C HIS A 165 6.43 4.75 -18.42
N HIS A 166 5.15 5.09 -18.58
CA HIS A 166 4.21 5.29 -17.47
C HIS A 166 3.87 4.01 -16.71
N LEU A 167 3.91 2.87 -17.40
CA LEU A 167 3.69 1.58 -16.76
C LEU A 167 4.87 1.14 -15.89
N HIS A 168 6.09 1.59 -16.22
CA HIS A 168 7.31 1.20 -15.53
C HIS A 168 7.61 2.07 -14.29
N SER A 169 7.62 1.45 -13.11
CA SER A 169 7.90 2.14 -11.82
C SER A 169 9.41 2.26 -11.50
N SER A 170 10.27 2.42 -12.50
CA SER A 170 11.74 2.44 -12.30
C SER A 170 12.23 3.58 -11.39
N LYS A 171 11.52 4.70 -11.32
CA LYS A 171 11.89 5.85 -10.47
C LYS A 171 11.76 5.56 -8.97
N LEU A 172 10.81 4.71 -8.57
CA LEU A 172 10.55 4.41 -7.17
C LEU A 172 11.70 3.61 -6.53
N GLU A 173 12.30 2.68 -7.28
CA GLU A 173 13.36 1.79 -6.78
C GLU A 173 14.68 2.54 -6.51
N TYR A 174 14.96 3.61 -7.24
CA TYR A 174 16.25 4.32 -7.14
C TYR A 174 16.18 5.64 -6.34
N LEU A 175 15.06 6.37 -6.43
CA LEU A 175 14.96 7.74 -5.91
C LEU A 175 14.11 7.86 -4.63
N GLY A 176 13.38 6.79 -4.27
CA GLY A 176 12.47 6.76 -3.12
C GLY A 176 11.11 7.44 -3.38
N LEU A 177 10.16 7.18 -2.47
CA LEU A 177 8.74 7.55 -2.61
C LEU A 177 8.52 9.05 -2.88
N ALA A 178 9.09 9.92 -2.04
CA ALA A 178 8.86 11.37 -2.14
C ALA A 178 9.34 11.93 -3.50
N THR A 179 10.52 11.52 -3.95
CA THR A 179 11.10 11.96 -5.23
C THR A 179 10.30 11.41 -6.41
N ALA A 180 9.87 10.15 -6.35
CA ALA A 180 9.04 9.53 -7.38
C ALA A 180 7.67 10.21 -7.49
N ALA A 181 7.02 10.51 -6.35
CA ALA A 181 5.76 11.23 -6.29
C ALA A 181 5.88 12.67 -6.83
N ALA A 182 6.93 13.40 -6.45
CA ALA A 182 7.18 14.74 -6.96
C ALA A 182 7.38 14.75 -8.49
N SER A 183 8.16 13.79 -9.00
CA SER A 183 8.42 13.64 -10.44
C SER A 183 7.14 13.32 -11.20
N PHE A 184 6.33 12.39 -10.67
CA PHE A 184 5.05 12.04 -11.25
C PHE A 184 4.05 13.22 -11.28
N CYS A 185 3.94 13.99 -10.19
CA CYS A 185 3.06 15.16 -10.14
C CYS A 185 3.46 16.20 -11.19
N LYS A 186 4.77 16.43 -11.36
CA LYS A 186 5.28 17.35 -12.39
C LYS A 186 4.96 16.85 -13.80
N GLU A 187 5.22 15.57 -14.09
CA GLU A 187 4.93 14.97 -15.40
C GLU A 187 3.44 15.02 -15.74
N LEU A 188 2.57 14.71 -14.78
CA LEU A 188 1.13 14.76 -14.98
C LEU A 188 0.61 16.19 -15.16
N SER A 189 1.18 17.16 -14.44
CA SER A 189 0.89 18.58 -14.59
C SER A 189 1.18 19.07 -16.01
N GLU A 190 2.34 18.69 -16.56
CA GLU A 190 2.75 19.01 -17.94
C GLU A 190 1.86 18.30 -18.98
N GLU A 191 1.60 16.99 -18.82
CA GLU A 191 0.83 16.19 -19.78
C GLU A 191 -0.65 16.63 -19.86
N ARG A 192 -1.26 17.02 -18.74
CA ARG A 192 -2.68 17.36 -18.64
C ARG A 192 -2.94 18.86 -18.62
N MET A 193 -1.90 19.70 -18.65
CA MET A 193 -2.00 21.15 -18.61
C MET A 193 -2.81 21.66 -17.40
N VAL A 194 -2.52 21.08 -16.22
CA VAL A 194 -3.14 21.43 -14.92
C VAL A 194 -2.07 21.79 -13.91
N GLU A 195 -2.41 22.56 -12.89
CA GLU A 195 -1.49 22.92 -11.80
C GLU A 195 -1.56 21.86 -10.69
N ILE A 196 -0.43 21.27 -10.32
CA ILE A 196 -0.34 20.27 -9.26
C ILE A 196 0.77 20.67 -8.29
N GLU A 197 0.40 20.99 -7.06
CA GLU A 197 1.35 21.28 -5.99
C GLU A 197 1.63 20.00 -5.18
N PHE A 198 2.91 19.65 -5.04
CA PHE A 198 3.34 18.49 -4.26
C PHE A 198 4.21 18.90 -3.07
N SER A 199 3.90 18.37 -1.88
CA SER A 199 4.77 18.49 -0.71
C SER A 199 4.91 17.18 0.07
N SER A 200 6.08 16.97 0.68
CA SER A 200 6.37 15.80 1.50
C SER A 200 7.01 16.22 2.82
N GLU A 201 6.51 15.69 3.93
CA GLU A 201 7.00 16.02 5.27
C GLU A 201 7.21 14.73 6.08
N GLY A 202 8.34 14.60 6.78
CA GLY A 202 8.58 13.47 7.71
C GLY A 202 8.69 12.08 7.06
N VAL A 203 8.78 11.97 5.74
CA VAL A 203 8.83 10.68 5.04
C VAL A 203 10.18 9.98 5.29
N PRO A 204 10.21 8.73 5.81
CA PRO A 204 11.45 8.01 6.03
C PRO A 204 12.22 7.78 4.72
N LYS A 205 13.55 7.93 4.76
CA LYS A 205 14.42 7.70 3.59
C LYS A 205 14.45 6.24 3.14
N GLN A 206 14.21 5.30 4.06
CA GLN A 206 14.15 3.87 3.79
C GLN A 206 12.77 3.36 4.20
N LEU A 207 11.95 3.11 3.19
CA LEU A 207 10.65 2.45 3.35
C LEU A 207 10.73 1.05 2.74
N PRO A 208 10.06 0.05 3.33
CA PRO A 208 9.86 -1.23 2.67
C PRO A 208 9.26 -1.01 1.28
N ARG A 209 9.81 -1.71 0.28
CA ARG A 209 9.41 -1.57 -1.13
C ARG A 209 7.90 -1.70 -1.33
N GLU A 210 7.27 -2.64 -0.64
CA GLU A 210 5.82 -2.87 -0.68
C GLU A 210 5.02 -1.62 -0.23
N ILE A 211 5.43 -0.98 0.86
CA ILE A 211 4.75 0.21 1.40
C ILE A 211 4.95 1.40 0.46
N ALA A 212 6.18 1.61 -0.02
CA ALA A 212 6.47 2.68 -0.96
C ALA A 212 5.67 2.50 -2.27
N LEU A 213 5.60 1.28 -2.80
CA LEU A 213 4.82 0.96 -4.00
C LEU A 213 3.33 1.24 -3.77
N CYS A 214 2.77 0.74 -2.66
CA CYS A 214 1.36 0.94 -2.34
C CYS A 214 0.99 2.43 -2.27
N LEU A 215 1.73 3.21 -1.49
CA LEU A 215 1.49 4.66 -1.34
C LEU A 215 1.65 5.40 -2.68
N PHE A 216 2.67 5.04 -3.47
CA PHE A 216 2.85 5.64 -4.78
C PHE A 216 1.69 5.33 -5.72
N ARG A 217 1.19 4.09 -5.74
CA ARG A 217 0.05 3.69 -6.58
C ARG A 217 -1.24 4.39 -6.16
N VAL A 218 -1.51 4.50 -4.85
CA VAL A 218 -2.66 5.26 -4.34
C VAL A 218 -2.59 6.72 -4.80
N LEU A 219 -1.43 7.36 -4.71
CA LEU A 219 -1.22 8.72 -5.18
C LEU A 219 -1.47 8.83 -6.69
N GLN A 220 -0.89 7.92 -7.49
CA GLN A 220 -1.07 7.93 -8.95
C GLN A 220 -2.53 7.81 -9.34
N GLU A 221 -3.23 6.81 -8.83
CA GLU A 221 -4.62 6.52 -9.18
C GLU A 221 -5.56 7.65 -8.70
N SER A 222 -5.37 8.12 -7.46
CA SER A 222 -6.20 9.19 -6.90
C SER A 222 -6.04 10.49 -7.68
N LEU A 223 -4.81 10.85 -8.02
CA LEU A 223 -4.52 12.08 -8.74
C LEU A 223 -4.98 12.00 -10.20
N GLN A 224 -4.76 10.87 -10.88
CA GLN A 224 -5.26 10.66 -12.24
C GLN A 224 -6.78 10.75 -12.31
N ASN A 225 -7.48 10.11 -11.36
CA ASN A 225 -8.94 10.18 -11.29
C ASN A 225 -9.42 11.59 -10.98
N ALA A 226 -8.77 12.30 -10.06
CA ALA A 226 -9.09 13.70 -9.75
C ALA A 226 -8.92 14.60 -10.98
N VAL A 227 -7.78 14.52 -11.67
CA VAL A 227 -7.51 15.32 -12.88
C VAL A 227 -8.51 15.00 -14.00
N LYS A 228 -8.84 13.72 -14.19
CA LYS A 228 -9.73 13.28 -15.28
C LYS A 228 -11.21 13.64 -15.05
N HIS A 229 -11.68 13.60 -13.81
CA HIS A 229 -13.11 13.65 -13.52
C HIS A 229 -13.60 14.88 -12.74
N SER A 230 -12.71 15.63 -12.07
CA SER A 230 -13.14 16.77 -11.23
C SER A 230 -13.47 18.04 -12.01
N GLY A 231 -12.88 18.24 -13.19
CA GLY A 231 -12.94 19.51 -13.92
C GLY A 231 -12.16 20.66 -13.26
N ALA A 232 -11.42 20.40 -12.17
CA ALA A 232 -10.57 21.38 -11.51
C ALA A 232 -9.28 21.63 -12.32
N LYS A 233 -8.69 22.81 -12.16
CA LYS A 233 -7.41 23.18 -12.78
C LYS A 233 -6.22 23.14 -11.82
N HIS A 234 -6.50 23.02 -10.52
CA HIS A 234 -5.52 23.08 -9.46
C HIS A 234 -5.73 21.91 -8.49
N PHE A 235 -4.65 21.20 -8.16
CA PHE A 235 -4.64 20.01 -7.30
C PHE A 235 -3.49 20.11 -6.30
N GLU A 236 -3.71 19.63 -5.07
CA GLU A 236 -2.68 19.52 -4.04
C GLU A 236 -2.48 18.05 -3.68
N ALA A 237 -1.23 17.58 -3.66
CA ALA A 237 -0.85 16.25 -3.23
C ALA A 237 0.17 16.34 -2.09
N ARG A 238 -0.10 15.65 -0.97
CA ARG A 238 0.76 15.65 0.21
C ARG A 238 1.03 14.25 0.72
N ILE A 239 2.27 14.02 1.16
CA ILE A 239 2.68 12.79 1.86
C ILE A 239 3.26 13.18 3.22
N LYS A 240 2.71 12.65 4.31
CA LYS A 240 3.19 12.93 5.67
C LYS A 240 3.62 11.65 6.38
N GLY A 241 4.86 11.61 6.84
CA GLY A 241 5.36 10.58 7.75
C GLY A 241 5.32 11.07 9.20
N THR A 242 4.72 10.27 10.08
CA THR A 242 4.88 10.38 11.53
C THR A 242 5.74 9.22 12.03
N PRO A 243 6.35 9.30 13.23
CA PRO A 243 7.21 8.24 13.75
C PRO A 243 6.56 6.85 13.84
N ASN A 244 5.22 6.77 13.90
CA ASN A 244 4.47 5.52 14.01
C ASN A 244 3.53 5.22 12.83
N GLU A 245 3.25 6.17 11.92
CA GLU A 245 2.28 6.00 10.81
C GLU A 245 2.62 6.89 9.59
N LEU A 246 2.32 6.44 8.38
CA LEU A 246 2.31 7.25 7.15
C LEU A 246 0.87 7.58 6.77
N ASN A 247 0.57 8.87 6.61
CA ASN A 247 -0.73 9.39 6.17
C ASN A 247 -0.59 10.21 4.88
#